data_AF-A0A6P4HQ69-F1
#
_entry.id   AF-A0A6P4HQ69-F1
#
_cell.length_a   1.000
_cell.length_b   1.000
_cell.length_c   1.000
_cell.angle_alpha   90.00
_cell.angle_beta   90.00
_cell.angle_gamma   90.00
#
_symmetry.space_group_name_H-M   'P 1'
#
loop_
_entity.id
_entity.type
_entity.pdbx_description
1 polymer ?
#
loop_
_entity_poly.entity_id
_entity_poly.type
_entity_poly.pdbx_seq_one_letter_code
_entity_poly.pdbx_strand_id
1 'polypeptide(L)'
;ITSAIIRGICKVIATTITKYKDFQSQRIVRDLIVDLLSVHHDLTIEHLLNVFKAILFKEFAGVSPQKTCKSALIVLGWICIIEKSANRDSNIYKTEKKRLIEYQSLLFQITLLSSYQRIKDARTKILYELWENKTIFNETLDTIFQMEATTNITIILMTMVQFELKNDQSLILKKYTEKLSEYFVKSMVSCKYKPDKALIKACRPLLESLTESEFDSFIYPPLQRSILRSPENTLESIGLIFDMVNFDCSPYAQKMGSVLIKNLYSNADTARRESLESLKLISMKCSDWIIIKELLEHIFSVLNGSDGKINVIEYRLNIIQVTK
;
A
#
# COMPACT_ATOMS: atom_id res chain seq x y z
N ILE A 1 17.88 -17.25 -33.96
CA ILE A 1 17.90 -17.48 -32.49
C ILE A 1 16.62 -18.21 -32.11
N THR A 2 16.68 -19.27 -31.30
CA THR A 2 15.51 -20.08 -30.91
C THR A 2 14.91 -19.56 -29.59
N SER A 3 13.63 -19.86 -29.33
CA SER A 3 12.96 -19.54 -28.05
C SER A 3 13.73 -20.08 -26.83
N ALA A 4 14.38 -21.25 -26.97
CA ALA A 4 15.21 -21.82 -25.91
C ALA A 4 16.42 -20.96 -25.55
N ILE A 5 17.04 -20.29 -26.53
CA ILE A 5 18.17 -19.37 -26.31
C ILE A 5 17.70 -18.12 -25.58
N ILE A 6 16.61 -17.48 -26.02
CA ILE A 6 16.06 -16.29 -25.35
C ILE A 6 15.69 -16.60 -23.91
N ARG A 7 15.03 -17.74 -23.67
CA ARG A 7 14.73 -18.22 -22.32
C ARG A 7 16.00 -18.39 -21.46
N GLY A 8 17.06 -18.93 -22.05
CA GLY A 8 18.36 -19.07 -21.39
C GLY A 8 18.94 -17.72 -20.98
N ILE A 9 18.95 -16.75 -21.90
CA ILE A 9 19.44 -15.39 -21.64
C ILE A 9 18.62 -14.72 -20.54
N CYS A 10 17.28 -14.78 -20.58
CA CYS A 10 16.42 -14.23 -19.53
C CYS A 10 16.70 -14.84 -18.15
N LYS A 11 16.96 -16.15 -18.07
CA LYS A 11 17.38 -16.80 -16.83
C LYS A 11 18.74 -16.33 -16.34
N VAL A 12 19.71 -16.12 -17.25
CA VAL A 12 21.03 -15.59 -16.90
C VAL A 12 20.92 -14.17 -16.34
N ILE A 13 20.08 -13.32 -16.96
CA ILE A 13 19.75 -11.98 -16.46
C ILE A 13 19.32 -12.03 -15.00
N ALA A 14 18.44 -12.97 -14.61
CA ALA A 14 18.03 -13.13 -13.22
C ALA A 14 19.21 -13.35 -12.24
N THR A 15 20.23 -14.11 -12.66
CA THR A 15 21.40 -14.37 -11.81
C THR A 15 22.26 -13.12 -11.54
N THR A 16 22.08 -12.07 -12.33
CA THR A 16 22.84 -10.82 -12.18
C THR A 16 22.36 -9.99 -10.98
N ILE A 17 21.12 -10.18 -10.51
CA ILE A 17 20.52 -9.41 -9.40
C ILE A 17 21.40 -9.44 -8.15
N THR A 18 21.97 -10.60 -7.82
CA THR A 18 22.80 -10.79 -6.63
C THR A 18 24.29 -10.58 -6.89
N LYS A 19 24.72 -10.63 -8.16
CA LYS A 19 26.13 -10.54 -8.57
C LYS A 19 26.56 -9.11 -8.88
N TYR A 20 25.74 -8.35 -9.59
CA TYR A 20 26.09 -7.01 -10.07
C TYR A 20 25.64 -5.95 -9.05
N LYS A 21 26.60 -5.40 -8.33
CA LYS A 21 26.36 -4.43 -7.25
C LYS A 21 26.63 -2.99 -7.67
N ASP A 22 27.40 -2.77 -8.73
CA ASP A 22 27.74 -1.46 -9.27
C ASP A 22 26.78 -1.01 -10.37
N PHE A 23 26.75 0.30 -10.61
CA PHE A 23 25.84 0.93 -11.56
C PHE A 23 26.13 0.56 -13.02
N GLN A 24 27.40 0.41 -13.40
CA GLN A 24 27.80 0.16 -14.79
C GLN A 24 27.35 -1.24 -15.23
N SER A 25 27.62 -2.26 -14.41
CA SER A 25 27.18 -3.63 -14.67
C SER A 25 25.65 -3.74 -14.73
N GLN A 26 24.94 -3.04 -13.83
CA GLN A 26 23.48 -3.01 -13.86
C GLN A 26 22.93 -2.30 -15.11
N ARG A 27 23.60 -1.25 -15.58
CA ARG A 27 23.25 -0.57 -16.84
C ARG A 27 23.40 -1.49 -18.04
N ILE A 28 24.48 -2.25 -18.13
CA ILE A 28 24.69 -3.22 -19.23
C ILE A 28 23.54 -4.24 -19.29
N VAL A 29 23.04 -4.71 -18.14
CA VAL A 29 21.88 -5.61 -18.10
C VAL A 29 20.61 -4.93 -18.61
N ARG A 30 20.39 -3.65 -18.27
CA ARG A 30 19.25 -2.87 -18.77
C ARG A 30 19.32 -2.70 -20.29
N ASP A 31 20.50 -2.37 -20.81
CA ASP A 31 20.74 -2.19 -22.24
C ASP A 31 20.51 -3.52 -23.00
N LEU A 32 20.99 -4.64 -22.44
CA LEU A 32 20.71 -5.99 -22.98
C LEU A 32 19.20 -6.30 -23.04
N ILE A 33 18.42 -5.92 -22.02
CA ILE A 33 16.96 -6.11 -22.04
C ILE A 33 16.33 -5.30 -23.19
N VAL A 34 16.79 -4.06 -23.41
CA VAL A 34 16.32 -3.22 -24.53
C VAL A 34 16.67 -3.86 -25.88
N ASP A 35 17.90 -4.34 -26.05
CA ASP A 35 18.34 -5.00 -27.28
C ASP A 35 17.51 -6.26 -27.55
N LEU A 36 17.26 -7.08 -26.52
CA LEU A 36 16.40 -8.27 -26.63
C LEU A 36 14.96 -7.91 -27.02
N LEU A 37 14.39 -6.84 -26.45
CA LEU A 37 13.05 -6.37 -26.82
C LEU A 37 13.00 -5.85 -28.27
N SER A 38 14.09 -5.27 -28.78
CA SER A 38 14.14 -4.76 -30.15
C SER A 38 14.18 -5.87 -31.21
N VAL A 39 14.84 -7.00 -30.93
CA VAL A 39 15.02 -8.11 -31.89
C VAL A 39 14.04 -9.27 -31.66
N HIS A 40 13.71 -9.54 -30.39
CA HIS A 40 12.93 -10.69 -29.95
C HIS A 40 11.85 -10.29 -28.94
N HIS A 41 11.10 -9.24 -29.28
CA HIS A 41 10.09 -8.60 -28.43
C HIS A 41 9.21 -9.58 -27.63
N ASP A 42 8.40 -10.37 -28.33
CA ASP A 42 7.38 -11.24 -27.71
C ASP A 42 7.99 -12.31 -26.81
N LEU A 43 9.02 -13.02 -27.31
CA LEU A 43 9.75 -14.03 -26.55
C LEU A 43 10.41 -13.45 -25.30
N THR A 44 10.93 -12.22 -25.40
CA THR A 44 11.58 -11.54 -24.28
C THR A 44 10.57 -11.22 -23.18
N ILE A 45 9.39 -10.71 -23.53
CA ILE A 45 8.30 -10.45 -22.58
C ILE A 45 7.88 -11.74 -21.88
N GLU A 46 7.56 -12.79 -22.64
CA GLU A 46 7.10 -14.07 -22.06
C GLU A 46 8.13 -14.66 -21.09
N HIS A 47 9.41 -14.72 -21.51
CA HIS A 47 10.45 -15.34 -20.69
C HIS A 47 10.87 -14.47 -19.50
N LEU A 48 10.88 -13.14 -19.62
CA LEU A 48 11.13 -12.26 -18.47
C LEU A 48 9.96 -12.29 -17.47
N LEU A 49 8.71 -12.37 -17.93
CA LEU A 49 7.57 -12.57 -17.02
C LEU A 49 7.68 -13.87 -16.23
N ASN A 50 8.13 -14.95 -16.87
CA ASN A 50 8.40 -16.21 -16.17
C ASN A 50 9.53 -16.06 -15.13
N VAL A 51 10.55 -15.24 -15.42
CA VAL A 51 11.61 -14.90 -14.47
C VAL A 51 11.05 -14.10 -13.29
N PHE A 52 10.25 -13.06 -13.54
CA PHE A 52 9.65 -12.24 -12.50
C PHE A 52 8.71 -13.04 -11.61
N LYS A 53 7.93 -13.95 -12.21
CA LYS A 53 7.10 -14.91 -11.46
C LYS A 53 7.95 -15.76 -10.51
N ALA A 54 9.05 -16.32 -10.99
CA ALA A 54 9.95 -17.10 -10.14
C ALA A 54 10.54 -16.27 -9.00
N ILE A 55 10.98 -15.04 -9.29
CA ILE A 55 11.52 -14.13 -8.28
C ILE A 55 10.46 -13.81 -7.21
N LEU A 56 9.27 -13.36 -7.62
CA LEU A 56 8.20 -12.93 -6.70
C LEU A 56 7.66 -14.08 -5.85
N PHE A 57 7.36 -15.22 -6.47
CA PHE A 57 6.60 -16.29 -5.81
C PHE A 57 7.44 -17.47 -5.33
N LYS A 58 8.74 -17.50 -5.65
CA LYS A 58 9.66 -18.53 -5.15
C LYS A 58 10.82 -17.93 -4.36
N GLU A 59 11.51 -16.92 -4.90
CA GLU A 59 12.71 -16.38 -4.23
C GLU A 59 12.37 -15.38 -3.12
N PHE A 60 11.36 -14.53 -3.33
CA PHE A 60 10.92 -13.55 -2.34
C PHE A 60 9.84 -14.10 -1.40
N ALA A 61 9.22 -15.23 -1.75
CA ALA A 61 8.18 -15.85 -0.95
C ALA A 61 8.70 -16.20 0.46
N GLY A 62 8.03 -15.69 1.49
CA GLY A 62 8.40 -15.91 2.88
C GLY A 62 9.68 -15.18 3.34
N VAL A 63 10.34 -14.42 2.47
CA VAL A 63 11.52 -13.65 2.83
C VAL A 63 11.11 -12.24 3.27
N SER A 64 11.72 -11.75 4.35
CA SER A 64 11.46 -10.39 4.83
C SER A 64 11.69 -9.34 3.73
N PRO A 65 10.76 -8.37 3.55
CA PRO A 65 10.91 -7.27 2.59
C PRO A 65 12.22 -6.49 2.73
N GLN A 66 12.81 -6.42 3.94
CA GLN A 66 14.08 -5.72 4.14
C GLN A 66 15.24 -6.40 3.39
N LYS A 67 15.22 -7.72 3.24
CA LYS A 67 16.25 -8.48 2.52
C LYS A 67 16.04 -8.46 1.01
N THR A 68 14.79 -8.34 0.56
CA THR A 68 14.43 -8.41 -0.86
C THR A 68 14.30 -7.04 -1.53
N CYS A 69 14.16 -5.95 -0.77
CA CYS A 69 13.87 -4.62 -1.33
C CYS A 69 14.88 -4.12 -2.38
N LYS A 70 16.18 -4.38 -2.23
CA LYS A 70 17.18 -3.99 -3.23
C LYS A 70 17.00 -4.77 -4.54
N SER A 71 16.80 -6.08 -4.44
CA SER A 71 16.54 -6.94 -5.59
C SER A 71 15.21 -6.58 -6.27
N ALA A 72 14.16 -6.34 -5.48
CA ALA A 72 12.87 -5.89 -5.97
C ALA A 72 12.97 -4.56 -6.73
N LEU A 73 13.80 -3.61 -6.26
CA LEU A 73 14.05 -2.34 -6.94
C LEU A 73 14.73 -2.53 -8.30
N ILE A 74 15.70 -3.44 -8.41
CA ILE A 74 16.37 -3.74 -9.68
C ILE A 74 15.37 -4.32 -10.68
N VAL A 75 14.58 -5.31 -10.25
CA VAL A 75 13.56 -5.96 -11.10
C VAL A 75 12.42 -4.99 -11.45
N LEU A 76 12.06 -4.08 -10.54
CA LEU A 76 11.12 -2.99 -10.82
C LEU A 76 11.66 -2.10 -11.96
N GLY A 77 12.96 -1.79 -11.95
CA GLY A 77 13.59 -1.10 -13.07
C GLY A 77 13.48 -1.87 -14.38
N TRP A 78 13.66 -3.19 -14.37
CA TRP A 78 13.55 -4.04 -15.55
C TRP A 78 12.15 -4.08 -16.13
N ILE A 79 11.12 -4.24 -15.29
CA ILE A 79 9.73 -4.30 -15.78
C ILE A 79 9.28 -2.95 -16.35
N CYS A 80 9.74 -1.82 -15.77
CA CYS A 80 9.48 -0.49 -16.34
C CYS A 80 10.17 -0.29 -17.70
N ILE A 81 11.35 -0.90 -17.93
CA ILE A 81 11.99 -0.88 -19.26
C ILE A 81 11.16 -1.65 -20.28
N ILE A 82 10.59 -2.79 -19.88
CA ILE A 82 9.68 -3.55 -20.76
C ILE A 82 8.51 -2.65 -21.17
N GLU A 83 7.84 -2.00 -20.23
CA GLU A 83 6.72 -1.11 -20.56
C GLU A 83 7.11 0.09 -21.43
N LYS A 84 8.32 0.62 -21.23
CA LYS A 84 8.85 1.73 -22.03
C LYS A 84 9.17 1.32 -23.46
N SER A 85 9.72 0.12 -23.65
CA SER A 85 10.22 -0.37 -24.95
C SER A 85 9.27 -1.33 -25.66
N ALA A 86 8.12 -1.65 -25.07
CA ALA A 86 7.18 -2.60 -25.66
C ALA A 86 6.51 -2.04 -26.93
N ASN A 87 6.40 -2.90 -27.94
CA ASN A 87 5.52 -2.72 -29.08
C ASN A 87 4.07 -2.95 -28.65
N ARG A 88 3.30 -1.86 -28.57
CA ARG A 88 1.89 -1.85 -28.14
C ARG A 88 0.97 -2.62 -29.07
N ASP A 89 1.35 -2.83 -30.32
CA ASP A 89 0.55 -3.58 -31.29
C ASP A 89 0.72 -5.09 -31.17
N SER A 90 1.75 -5.56 -30.44
CA SER A 90 1.97 -6.98 -30.18
C SER A 90 0.80 -7.61 -29.44
N ASN A 91 0.30 -8.74 -29.97
CA ASN A 91 -0.71 -9.54 -29.31
C ASN A 91 -0.22 -10.08 -27.96
N ILE A 92 1.05 -10.49 -27.88
CA ILE A 92 1.64 -10.97 -26.63
C ILE A 92 1.67 -9.86 -25.59
N TYR A 93 2.10 -8.64 -25.95
CA TYR A 93 2.08 -7.52 -25.01
C TYR A 93 0.65 -7.23 -24.51
N LYS A 94 -0.33 -7.18 -25.42
CA LYS A 94 -1.75 -6.95 -25.06
C LYS A 94 -2.27 -8.02 -24.11
N THR A 95 -1.99 -9.30 -24.37
CA THR A 95 -2.40 -10.43 -23.52
C THR A 95 -1.71 -10.38 -22.15
N GLU A 96 -0.44 -9.98 -22.11
CA GLU A 96 0.39 -10.05 -20.92
C GLU A 96 0.39 -8.77 -20.06
N LYS A 97 -0.22 -7.69 -20.55
CA LYS A 97 -0.24 -6.37 -19.91
C LYS A 97 -0.74 -6.40 -18.47
N LYS A 98 -1.83 -7.11 -18.18
CA LYS A 98 -2.36 -7.23 -16.81
C LYS A 98 -1.34 -7.89 -15.88
N ARG A 99 -0.63 -8.91 -16.36
CA ARG A 99 0.40 -9.62 -15.60
C ARG A 99 1.65 -8.78 -15.39
N LEU A 100 2.04 -7.96 -16.37
CA LEU A 100 3.12 -6.98 -16.23
C LEU A 100 2.82 -5.99 -15.10
N ILE A 101 1.63 -5.37 -15.11
CA ILE A 101 1.22 -4.40 -14.08
C ILE A 101 1.07 -5.06 -12.71
N GLU A 102 0.56 -6.29 -12.64
CA GLU A 102 0.50 -7.06 -11.40
C GLU A 102 1.89 -7.28 -10.81
N TYR A 103 2.86 -7.72 -11.62
CA TYR A 103 4.22 -7.95 -11.13
C TYR A 103 4.93 -6.65 -10.78
N GLN A 104 4.73 -5.58 -11.55
CA GLN A 104 5.25 -4.25 -11.26
C GLN A 104 4.74 -3.75 -9.92
N SER A 105 3.44 -3.86 -9.67
CA SER A 105 2.82 -3.42 -8.43
C SER A 105 3.27 -4.25 -7.21
N LEU A 106 3.46 -5.57 -7.36
CA LEU A 106 4.03 -6.42 -6.31
C LEU A 106 5.47 -6.03 -5.97
N LEU A 107 6.32 -5.84 -6.99
CA LEU A 107 7.70 -5.37 -6.81
C LEU A 107 7.73 -4.00 -6.12
N PHE A 108 6.88 -3.08 -6.57
CA PHE A 108 6.75 -1.77 -5.96
C PHE A 108 6.32 -1.87 -4.49
N GLN A 109 5.32 -2.67 -4.16
CA GLN A 109 4.89 -2.89 -2.77
C GLN A 109 6.02 -3.43 -1.88
N ILE A 110 6.89 -4.33 -2.39
CA ILE A 110 8.04 -4.81 -1.62
C ILE A 110 9.03 -3.67 -1.34
N THR A 111 9.32 -2.83 -2.34
CA THR A 111 10.15 -1.63 -2.12
C THR A 111 9.47 -0.62 -1.19
N LEU A 112 8.13 -0.62 -1.17
CA LEU A 112 7.18 -0.03 -0.22
C LEU A 112 7.71 0.03 1.21
N LEU A 113 7.98 -1.20 1.66
CA LEU A 113 8.26 -1.60 3.02
C LEU A 113 9.73 -1.40 3.42
N SER A 114 10.58 -0.90 2.53
CA SER A 114 11.99 -0.68 2.81
C SER A 114 12.21 0.40 3.89
N SER A 115 13.12 0.13 4.81
CA SER A 115 13.61 1.11 5.79
C SER A 115 14.63 2.09 5.20
N TYR A 116 15.23 1.78 4.05
CA TYR A 116 16.32 2.56 3.46
C TYR A 116 15.80 3.71 2.58
N GLN A 117 16.09 4.96 2.95
CA GLN A 117 15.63 6.15 2.22
C GLN A 117 16.02 6.12 0.73
N ARG A 118 17.25 5.72 0.40
CA ARG A 118 17.72 5.60 -0.99
C ARG A 118 16.84 4.69 -1.85
N ILE A 119 16.28 3.62 -1.28
CA ILE A 119 15.36 2.72 -2.00
C ILE A 119 14.00 3.39 -2.20
N LYS A 120 13.53 4.16 -1.21
CA LYS A 120 12.28 4.92 -1.29
C LYS A 120 12.32 6.01 -2.36
N ASP A 121 13.46 6.69 -2.48
CA ASP A 121 13.65 7.73 -3.50
C ASP A 121 13.74 7.09 -4.90
N ALA A 122 14.55 6.02 -5.02
CA ALA A 122 14.76 5.34 -6.29
C ALA A 122 13.49 4.68 -6.85
N ARG A 123 12.68 4.00 -6.02
CA ARG A 123 11.43 3.36 -6.48
C ARG A 123 10.46 4.40 -7.06
N THR A 124 10.36 5.56 -6.41
CA THR A 124 9.44 6.64 -6.81
C THR A 124 9.92 7.27 -8.11
N LYS A 125 11.23 7.52 -8.20
CA LYS A 125 11.87 8.05 -9.41
C LYS A 125 11.62 7.14 -10.63
N ILE A 126 11.80 5.83 -10.49
CA ILE A 126 11.61 4.86 -11.58
C ILE A 126 10.19 4.94 -12.17
N LEU A 127 9.17 4.94 -11.31
CA LEU A 127 7.77 5.00 -11.78
C LEU A 127 7.40 6.37 -12.33
N TYR A 128 7.91 7.46 -11.74
CA TYR A 128 7.61 8.80 -12.23
C TYR A 128 8.23 9.04 -13.61
N GLU A 129 9.49 8.62 -13.81
CA GLU A 129 10.14 8.67 -15.14
C GLU A 129 9.39 7.82 -16.19
N LEU A 130 8.78 6.70 -15.78
CA LEU A 130 7.97 5.89 -16.67
C LEU A 130 6.68 6.63 -17.08
N TRP A 131 6.02 7.28 -16.12
CA TRP A 131 4.73 7.95 -16.30
C TRP A 131 4.80 9.36 -16.88
N GLU A 132 6.00 9.92 -17.07
CA GLU A 132 6.21 11.05 -17.98
C GLU A 132 5.67 10.75 -19.39
N ASN A 133 5.68 9.47 -19.80
CA ASN A 133 4.96 9.02 -20.98
C ASN A 133 3.46 8.87 -20.68
N LYS A 134 2.67 9.85 -21.11
CA LYS A 134 1.21 9.89 -20.93
C LYS A 134 0.47 8.67 -21.49
N THR A 135 0.97 8.09 -22.58
CA THR A 135 0.38 6.88 -23.16
C THR A 135 0.50 5.71 -22.17
N ILE A 136 1.70 5.49 -21.61
CA ILE A 136 1.90 4.46 -20.58
C ILE A 136 1.03 4.75 -19.36
N PHE A 137 1.03 5.98 -18.87
CA PHE A 137 0.25 6.36 -17.68
C PHE A 137 -1.25 6.04 -17.85
N ASN A 138 -1.87 6.52 -18.94
CA ASN A 138 -3.28 6.29 -19.21
C ASN A 138 -3.57 4.79 -19.42
N GLU A 139 -2.73 4.11 -20.20
CA GLU A 139 -2.84 2.67 -20.44
C GLU A 139 -2.75 1.84 -19.17
N THR A 140 -1.89 2.21 -18.23
CA THR A 140 -1.73 1.57 -16.92
C THR A 140 -2.95 1.84 -16.05
N LEU A 141 -3.44 3.09 -16.00
CA LEU A 141 -4.63 3.46 -15.24
C LEU A 141 -5.87 2.68 -15.69
N ASP A 142 -6.12 2.65 -17.00
CA ASP A 142 -7.25 1.93 -17.59
C ASP A 142 -7.18 0.43 -17.29
N THR A 143 -5.97 -0.13 -17.30
CA THR A 143 -5.78 -1.55 -17.00
C THR A 143 -5.99 -1.84 -15.52
N ILE A 144 -5.49 -0.99 -14.62
CA ILE A 144 -5.68 -1.11 -13.16
C ILE A 144 -7.17 -1.13 -12.80
N PHE A 145 -7.99 -0.28 -13.44
CA PHE A 145 -9.43 -0.25 -13.20
C PHE A 145 -10.19 -1.49 -13.68
N GLN A 146 -9.54 -2.38 -14.45
CA GLN A 146 -10.06 -3.69 -14.85
C GLN A 146 -9.51 -4.85 -14.00
N MET A 147 -8.66 -4.54 -13.01
CA MET A 147 -8.04 -5.52 -12.12
C MET A 147 -8.76 -5.56 -10.78
N GLU A 148 -8.56 -6.64 -10.02
CA GLU A 148 -9.08 -6.72 -8.66
C GLU A 148 -8.35 -5.73 -7.73
N ALA A 149 -9.08 -5.18 -6.77
CA ALA A 149 -8.56 -4.26 -5.76
C ALA A 149 -7.72 -4.99 -4.70
N THR A 150 -6.58 -5.55 -5.11
CA THR A 150 -5.59 -6.10 -4.19
C THR A 150 -4.73 -4.99 -3.59
N THR A 151 -4.03 -5.27 -2.49
CA THR A 151 -3.16 -4.30 -1.81
C THR A 151 -2.11 -3.71 -2.76
N ASN A 152 -1.44 -4.54 -3.58
CA ASN A 152 -0.43 -4.05 -4.52
C ASN A 152 -1.04 -3.12 -5.58
N ILE A 153 -2.22 -3.45 -6.10
CA ILE A 153 -2.91 -2.65 -7.11
C ILE A 153 -3.40 -1.31 -6.53
N THR A 154 -3.94 -1.32 -5.31
CA THR A 154 -4.30 -0.07 -4.62
C THR A 154 -3.06 0.80 -4.40
N ILE A 155 -1.93 0.23 -4.00
CA ILE A 155 -0.70 0.99 -3.71
C ILE A 155 -0.13 1.63 -4.98
N ILE A 156 -0.08 0.91 -6.11
CA ILE A 156 0.40 1.51 -7.36
C ILE A 156 -0.56 2.62 -7.83
N LEU A 157 -1.88 2.44 -7.66
CA LEU A 157 -2.89 3.44 -7.99
C LEU A 157 -2.76 4.71 -7.13
N MET A 158 -2.53 4.58 -5.82
CA MET A 158 -2.23 5.72 -4.95
C MET A 158 -0.95 6.44 -5.37
N THR A 159 0.03 5.70 -5.89
CA THR A 159 1.29 6.30 -6.41
C THR A 159 1.04 7.07 -7.70
N MET A 160 0.12 6.63 -8.56
CA MET A 160 -0.31 7.37 -9.74
C MET A 160 -1.05 8.67 -9.35
N VAL A 161 -1.88 8.64 -8.30
CA VAL A 161 -2.50 9.86 -7.74
C VAL A 161 -1.42 10.83 -7.24
N GLN A 162 -0.39 10.35 -6.52
CA GLN A 162 0.71 11.21 -6.08
C GLN A 162 1.48 11.82 -7.24
N PHE A 163 1.72 11.04 -8.30
CA PHE A 163 2.37 11.54 -9.51
C PHE A 163 1.55 12.66 -10.15
N GLU A 164 0.23 12.49 -10.25
CA GLU A 164 -0.66 13.51 -10.79
C GLU A 164 -0.66 14.79 -9.95
N LEU A 165 -0.81 14.66 -8.62
CA LEU A 165 -0.77 15.79 -7.69
C LEU A 165 0.56 16.55 -7.74
N LYS A 166 1.69 15.85 -7.89
CA LYS A 166 3.01 16.46 -8.04
C LYS A 166 3.13 17.31 -9.32
N ASN A 167 2.34 17.02 -10.34
CA ASN A 167 2.27 17.76 -11.60
C ASN A 167 1.10 18.77 -11.61
N ASP A 168 0.63 19.20 -10.43
CA ASP A 168 -0.47 20.14 -10.22
C ASP A 168 -1.79 19.72 -10.89
N GLN A 169 -2.00 18.41 -11.04
CA GLN A 169 -3.21 17.81 -11.60
C GLN A 169 -3.96 17.01 -10.53
N SER A 170 -5.26 16.80 -10.75
CA SER A 170 -6.14 16.08 -9.79
C SER A 170 -7.31 15.38 -10.49
N LEU A 171 -7.17 15.02 -11.77
CA LEU A 171 -8.22 14.40 -12.56
C LEU A 171 -8.58 13.01 -12.02
N ILE A 172 -7.60 12.23 -11.56
CA ILE A 172 -7.87 10.89 -11.01
C ILE A 172 -8.76 11.01 -9.77
N LEU A 173 -8.40 11.88 -8.83
CA LEU A 173 -9.21 12.13 -7.64
C LEU A 173 -10.60 12.64 -8.04
N LYS A 174 -10.69 13.73 -8.81
CA LYS A 174 -11.97 14.35 -9.19
C LYS A 174 -12.91 13.40 -9.92
N LYS A 175 -12.39 12.51 -10.77
CA LYS A 175 -13.20 11.62 -11.61
C LYS A 175 -13.49 10.27 -10.97
N TYR A 176 -12.59 9.77 -10.12
CA TYR A 176 -12.63 8.38 -9.65
C TYR A 176 -12.65 8.24 -8.12
N THR A 177 -12.92 9.29 -7.35
CA THR A 177 -12.93 9.25 -5.86
C THR A 177 -13.70 8.05 -5.28
N GLU A 178 -14.92 7.78 -5.75
CA GLU A 178 -15.71 6.62 -5.30
C GLU A 178 -14.99 5.29 -5.61
N LYS A 179 -14.44 5.16 -6.83
CA LYS A 179 -13.74 3.95 -7.25
C LYS A 179 -12.43 3.74 -6.48
N LEU A 180 -11.68 4.81 -6.23
CA LEU A 180 -10.47 4.79 -5.40
C LEU A 180 -10.82 4.36 -3.97
N SER A 181 -11.93 4.87 -3.43
CA SER A 181 -12.43 4.49 -2.11
C SER A 181 -12.84 3.02 -2.05
N GLU A 182 -13.46 2.49 -3.10
CA GLU A 182 -13.75 1.05 -3.23
C GLU A 182 -12.47 0.21 -3.17
N TYR A 183 -11.42 0.63 -3.89
CA TYR A 183 -10.12 -0.06 -3.88
C TYR A 183 -9.47 -0.03 -2.50
N PHE A 184 -9.47 1.14 -1.87
CA PHE A 184 -8.97 1.33 -0.52
C PHE A 184 -9.70 0.43 0.48
N VAL A 185 -11.04 0.44 0.49
CA VAL A 185 -11.85 -0.35 1.41
C VAL A 185 -11.61 -1.84 1.23
N LYS A 186 -11.59 -2.33 -0.01
CA LYS A 186 -11.34 -3.76 -0.27
C LYS A 186 -9.96 -4.21 0.21
N SER A 187 -8.94 -3.39 -0.02
CA SER A 187 -7.54 -3.78 0.20
C SER A 187 -6.97 -3.43 1.58
N MET A 188 -7.51 -2.43 2.28
CA MET A 188 -6.98 -1.91 3.55
C MET A 188 -7.94 -2.04 4.73
N VAL A 189 -9.25 -2.18 4.48
CA VAL A 189 -10.28 -2.20 5.54
C VAL A 189 -10.98 -3.56 5.62
N SER A 190 -11.31 -4.15 4.48
CA SER A 190 -12.01 -5.45 4.38
C SER A 190 -11.03 -6.61 4.13
N CYS A 191 -9.76 -6.42 4.47
CA CYS A 191 -8.72 -7.40 4.23
C CYS A 191 -8.76 -8.55 5.25
N LYS A 192 -8.43 -9.76 4.80
CA LYS A 192 -8.38 -10.98 5.64
C LYS A 192 -7.27 -10.93 6.69
N TYR A 193 -6.22 -10.16 6.41
CA TYR A 193 -5.05 -10.01 7.25
C TYR A 193 -4.81 -8.53 7.48
N LYS A 194 -4.32 -8.19 8.67
CA LYS A 194 -3.92 -6.83 9.01
C LYS A 194 -2.93 -6.25 7.97
N PRO A 195 -3.22 -5.09 7.36
CA PRO A 195 -2.28 -4.45 6.44
C PRO A 195 -1.11 -3.82 7.20
N ASP A 196 0.06 -3.79 6.57
CA ASP A 196 1.21 -3.08 7.12
C ASP A 196 0.94 -1.56 7.13
N LYS A 197 1.28 -0.89 8.23
CA LYS A 197 1.08 0.56 8.41
C LYS A 197 1.66 1.41 7.27
N ALA A 198 2.76 0.99 6.66
CA ALA A 198 3.37 1.72 5.55
C ALA A 198 2.49 1.69 4.29
N LEU A 199 1.71 0.62 4.10
CA LEU A 199 0.76 0.48 3.00
C LEU A 199 -0.44 1.39 3.22
N ILE A 200 -0.99 1.42 4.44
CA ILE A 200 -2.09 2.33 4.80
C ILE A 200 -1.65 3.79 4.61
N LYS A 201 -0.45 4.15 5.10
CA LYS A 201 0.11 5.50 4.95
C LYS A 201 0.35 5.91 3.50
N ALA A 202 0.58 4.95 2.59
CA ALA A 202 0.71 5.24 1.16
C ALA A 202 -0.61 5.72 0.53
N CYS A 203 -1.75 5.42 1.16
CA CYS A 203 -3.09 5.86 0.73
C CYS A 203 -3.46 7.27 1.22
N ARG A 204 -2.55 7.98 1.89
CA ARG A 204 -2.70 9.38 2.30
C ARG A 204 -3.30 10.31 1.22
N PRO A 205 -2.86 10.27 -0.06
CA PRO A 205 -3.37 11.18 -1.08
C PRO A 205 -4.88 11.08 -1.31
N LEU A 206 -5.45 9.89 -1.18
CA LEU A 206 -6.90 9.69 -1.23
C LEU A 206 -7.54 10.25 0.04
N LEU A 207 -7.07 9.79 1.21
CA LEU A 207 -7.70 10.12 2.49
C LEU A 207 -7.69 11.63 2.79
N GLU A 208 -6.61 12.33 2.45
CA GLU A 208 -6.51 13.78 2.60
C GLU A 208 -7.42 14.57 1.65
N SER A 209 -7.84 13.95 0.54
CA SER A 209 -8.69 14.58 -0.47
C SER A 209 -10.19 14.42 -0.21
N LEU A 210 -10.58 13.47 0.64
CA LEU A 210 -11.99 13.18 0.91
C LEU A 210 -12.64 14.31 1.70
N THR A 211 -13.83 14.70 1.27
CA THR A 211 -14.74 15.49 2.11
C THR A 211 -15.36 14.61 3.20
N GLU A 212 -15.89 15.22 4.26
CA GLU A 212 -16.60 14.51 5.33
C GLU A 212 -17.76 13.66 4.77
N SER A 213 -18.54 14.21 3.83
CA SER A 213 -19.66 13.49 3.19
C SER A 213 -19.22 12.28 2.35
N GLU A 214 -18.07 12.36 1.69
CA GLU A 214 -17.52 11.24 0.91
C GLU A 214 -16.96 10.17 1.84
N PHE A 215 -16.31 10.57 2.94
CA PHE A 215 -15.86 9.64 3.96
C PHE A 215 -17.03 8.89 4.60
N ASP A 216 -18.11 9.59 4.94
CA ASP A 216 -19.36 9.00 5.46
C ASP A 216 -20.01 8.02 4.50
N SER A 217 -19.92 8.31 3.20
CA SER A 217 -20.52 7.47 2.17
C SER A 217 -19.69 6.22 1.89
N PHE A 218 -18.36 6.38 1.75
CA PHE A 218 -17.51 5.35 1.17
C PHE A 218 -16.63 4.61 2.18
N ILE A 219 -16.13 5.30 3.22
CA ILE A 219 -15.07 4.75 4.10
C ILE A 219 -15.60 4.36 5.47
N TYR A 220 -16.37 5.23 6.10
CA TYR A 220 -16.81 5.07 7.48
C TYR A 220 -17.71 3.84 7.71
N PRO A 221 -18.72 3.54 6.86
CA PRO A 221 -19.58 2.39 7.08
C PRO A 221 -18.83 1.04 6.98
N PRO A 222 -17.94 0.81 5.99
CA PRO A 222 -17.06 -0.35 5.99
C PRO A 222 -16.17 -0.42 7.23
N LEU A 223 -15.59 0.70 7.66
CA LEU A 223 -14.70 0.76 8.83
C LEU A 223 -15.41 0.34 10.11
N GLN A 224 -16.65 0.82 10.32
CA GLN A 224 -17.51 0.39 11.42
C GLN A 224 -17.79 -1.11 11.40
N ARG A 225 -18.06 -1.68 10.23
CA ARG A 225 -18.31 -3.12 10.10
C ARG A 225 -17.04 -3.93 10.38
N SER A 226 -15.88 -3.49 9.89
CA SER A 226 -14.62 -4.22 10.05
C SER A 226 -14.15 -4.28 11.51
N ILE A 227 -14.21 -3.17 12.26
CA ILE A 227 -13.78 -3.19 13.67
C ILE A 227 -14.67 -4.08 14.56
N LEU A 228 -15.97 -4.20 14.24
CA LEU A 228 -16.87 -5.07 14.98
C LEU A 228 -16.69 -6.55 14.63
N ARG A 229 -16.23 -6.87 13.42
CA ARG A 229 -16.07 -8.26 12.94
C ARG A 229 -14.68 -8.83 13.20
N SER A 230 -13.65 -8.01 13.08
CA SER A 230 -12.24 -8.39 13.19
C SER A 230 -11.43 -7.23 13.79
N PRO A 231 -11.65 -6.89 15.07
CA PRO A 231 -10.95 -5.78 15.73
C PRO A 231 -9.43 -5.95 15.63
N GLU A 232 -8.90 -7.15 15.81
CA GLU A 232 -7.47 -7.48 15.72
C GLU A 232 -6.80 -7.05 14.40
N ASN A 233 -7.55 -6.98 13.31
CA ASN A 233 -7.04 -6.55 12.00
C ASN A 233 -7.26 -5.05 11.71
N THR A 234 -8.09 -4.37 12.51
CA THR A 234 -8.63 -3.04 12.18
C THR A 234 -8.20 -1.95 13.18
N LEU A 235 -7.81 -2.32 14.40
CA LEU A 235 -7.50 -1.37 15.48
C LEU A 235 -6.46 -0.31 15.07
N GLU A 236 -5.29 -0.71 14.56
CA GLU A 236 -4.25 0.24 14.10
C GLU A 236 -4.69 1.01 12.85
N SER A 237 -5.37 0.33 11.91
CA SER A 237 -5.80 0.93 10.65
C SER A 237 -6.74 2.11 10.86
N ILE A 238 -7.63 2.02 11.86
CA ILE A 238 -8.58 3.08 12.22
C ILE A 238 -7.85 4.37 12.59
N GLY A 239 -6.90 4.30 13.52
CA GLY A 239 -6.15 5.48 13.95
C GLY A 239 -5.42 6.13 12.79
N LEU A 240 -4.76 5.31 11.96
CA LEU A 240 -4.04 5.80 10.78
C LEU A 240 -4.96 6.45 9.75
N ILE A 241 -6.17 5.91 9.54
CA ILE A 241 -7.15 6.48 8.61
C ILE A 241 -7.59 7.86 9.10
N PHE A 242 -8.00 7.97 10.37
CA PHE A 242 -8.44 9.25 10.94
C PHE A 242 -7.30 10.28 11.04
N ASP A 243 -6.05 9.85 11.23
CA ASP A 243 -4.88 10.74 11.17
C ASP A 243 -4.70 11.41 9.80
N MET A 244 -5.15 10.75 8.73
CA MET A 244 -4.93 11.18 7.35
C MET A 244 -6.10 11.93 6.72
N VAL A 245 -7.26 12.04 7.39
CA VAL A 245 -8.35 12.88 6.88
C VAL A 245 -8.15 14.35 7.27
N ASN A 246 -8.74 15.24 6.48
CA ASN A 246 -8.60 16.71 6.61
C ASN A 246 -9.88 17.41 7.06
N PHE A 247 -10.76 16.71 7.75
CA PHE A 247 -11.97 17.25 8.39
C PHE A 247 -11.99 16.88 9.88
N ASP A 248 -12.91 17.48 10.63
CA ASP A 248 -13.05 17.25 12.07
C ASP A 248 -13.57 15.84 12.36
N CYS A 249 -12.91 15.14 13.29
CA CYS A 249 -13.27 13.77 13.65
C CYS A 249 -14.23 13.66 14.84
N SER A 250 -14.64 14.79 15.44
CA SER A 250 -15.59 14.84 16.57
C SER A 250 -16.86 13.98 16.37
N PRO A 251 -17.53 13.98 15.18
CA PRO A 251 -18.74 13.18 14.95
C PRO A 251 -18.54 11.66 15.07
N TYR A 252 -17.30 11.19 14.88
CA TYR A 252 -16.96 9.77 14.88
C TYR A 252 -16.38 9.30 16.21
N ALA A 253 -15.83 10.25 17.00
CA ALA A 253 -14.96 9.97 18.12
C ALA A 253 -15.65 9.15 19.21
N GLN A 254 -16.88 9.48 19.59
CA GLN A 254 -17.61 8.72 20.62
C GLN A 254 -17.79 7.25 20.22
N LYS A 255 -18.31 7.00 19.00
CA LYS A 255 -18.65 5.65 18.54
C LYS A 255 -17.38 4.82 18.32
N MET A 256 -16.40 5.36 17.61
CA MET A 256 -15.12 4.66 17.40
C MET A 256 -14.33 4.51 18.69
N GLY A 257 -14.27 5.58 19.48
CA GLY A 257 -13.61 5.60 20.79
C GLY A 257 -14.17 4.55 21.74
N SER A 258 -15.49 4.35 21.80
CA SER A 258 -16.08 3.30 22.63
C SER A 258 -15.56 1.90 22.32
N VAL A 259 -15.35 1.58 21.03
CA VAL A 259 -14.82 0.27 20.61
C VAL A 259 -13.33 0.15 20.94
N LEU A 260 -12.57 1.23 20.75
CA LEU A 260 -11.15 1.25 21.08
C LEU A 260 -10.92 1.17 22.60
N ILE A 261 -11.72 1.88 23.41
CA ILE A 261 -11.65 1.85 24.87
C ILE A 261 -11.85 0.42 25.40
N LYS A 262 -12.82 -0.32 24.84
CA LYS A 262 -13.05 -1.74 25.18
C LYS A 262 -11.83 -2.64 24.92
N ASN A 263 -10.96 -2.24 23.99
CA ASN A 263 -9.76 -3.00 23.64
C ASN A 263 -8.52 -2.56 24.43
N LEU A 264 -8.58 -1.48 25.23
CA LEU A 264 -7.46 -1.02 26.08
C LEU A 264 -7.11 -2.01 27.21
N TYR A 265 -8.05 -2.85 27.60
CA TYR A 265 -7.89 -3.89 28.62
C TYR A 265 -8.08 -5.30 28.05
N SER A 266 -7.86 -5.45 26.74
CA SER A 266 -7.81 -6.76 26.09
C SER A 266 -6.65 -7.61 26.63
N ASN A 267 -6.81 -8.94 26.61
CA ASN A 267 -5.73 -9.86 26.96
C ASN A 267 -4.57 -9.83 25.95
N ALA A 268 -4.82 -9.39 24.72
CA ALA A 268 -3.79 -9.26 23.70
C ALA A 268 -3.06 -7.91 23.81
N ASP A 269 -1.74 -7.97 24.03
CA ASP A 269 -0.89 -6.77 24.14
C ASP A 269 -0.93 -5.88 22.89
N THR A 270 -0.93 -6.51 21.72
CA THR A 270 -1.06 -5.80 20.44
C THR A 270 -2.36 -5.01 20.35
N ALA A 271 -3.49 -5.60 20.76
CA ALA A 271 -4.78 -4.94 20.75
C ALA A 271 -4.80 -3.72 21.69
N ARG A 272 -4.22 -3.85 22.89
CA ARG A 272 -4.11 -2.72 23.83
C ARG A 272 -3.30 -1.57 23.25
N ARG A 273 -2.09 -1.87 22.77
CA ARG A 273 -1.18 -0.86 22.18
C ARG A 273 -1.79 -0.16 20.98
N GLU A 274 -2.44 -0.90 20.09
CA GLU A 274 -3.03 -0.34 18.88
C GLU A 274 -4.28 0.48 19.17
N SER A 275 -5.08 0.08 20.16
CA SER A 275 -6.22 0.87 20.61
C SER A 275 -5.80 2.17 21.25
N LEU A 276 -4.76 2.14 22.09
CA LEU A 276 -4.15 3.33 22.70
C LEU A 276 -3.71 4.33 21.64
N GLU A 277 -2.92 3.89 20.66
CA GLU A 277 -2.42 4.77 19.61
C GLU A 277 -3.54 5.29 18.71
N SER A 278 -4.52 4.46 18.35
CA SER A 278 -5.66 4.91 17.54
C SER A 278 -6.57 5.89 18.28
N LEU A 279 -6.77 5.73 19.59
CA LEU A 279 -7.50 6.71 20.41
C LEU A 279 -6.80 8.06 20.43
N LYS A 280 -5.47 8.07 20.57
CA LYS A 280 -4.68 9.32 20.50
C LYS A 280 -4.85 10.00 19.14
N LEU A 281 -4.69 9.25 18.04
CA LEU A 281 -4.81 9.80 16.68
C LEU A 281 -6.19 10.40 16.40
N ILE A 282 -7.26 9.72 16.82
CA ILE A 282 -8.63 10.24 16.68
C ILE A 282 -8.82 11.49 17.56
N SER A 283 -8.38 11.44 18.81
CA SER A 283 -8.57 12.56 19.75
C SER A 283 -7.85 13.82 19.29
N MET A 284 -6.66 13.69 18.70
CA MET A 284 -5.92 14.82 18.11
C MET A 284 -6.61 15.43 16.88
N LYS A 285 -7.58 14.73 16.29
CA LYS A 285 -8.35 15.17 15.14
C LYS A 285 -9.75 15.70 15.51
N CYS A 286 -10.10 15.72 16.79
CA CYS A 286 -11.35 16.32 17.25
C CYS A 286 -11.13 17.80 17.59
N SER A 287 -12.01 18.66 17.09
CA SER A 287 -12.06 20.08 17.41
C SER A 287 -12.98 20.40 18.60
N ASP A 288 -13.95 19.51 18.89
CA ASP A 288 -14.90 19.69 20.00
C ASP A 288 -14.34 19.12 21.32
N TRP A 289 -14.02 20.02 22.25
CA TRP A 289 -13.51 19.67 23.57
C TRP A 289 -14.52 18.90 24.43
N ILE A 290 -15.83 19.05 24.17
CA ILE A 290 -16.88 18.31 24.88
C ILE A 290 -16.75 16.83 24.56
N ILE A 291 -16.57 16.50 23.29
CA ILE A 291 -16.37 15.12 22.83
C ILE A 291 -15.09 14.52 23.45
N ILE A 292 -14.00 15.30 23.53
CA ILE A 292 -12.78 14.85 24.19
C ILE A 292 -13.00 14.60 25.69
N LYS A 293 -13.71 15.50 26.36
CA LYS A 293 -14.07 15.34 27.77
C LYS A 293 -14.88 14.07 28.00
N GLU A 294 -15.90 13.82 27.18
CA GLU A 294 -16.75 12.62 27.28
C GLU A 294 -15.95 11.33 27.03
N LEU A 295 -15.01 11.35 26.09
CA LEU A 295 -14.09 10.22 25.88
C LEU A 295 -13.22 9.97 27.11
N LEU A 296 -12.67 11.02 27.73
CA LEU A 296 -11.89 10.90 28.97
C LEU A 296 -12.75 10.39 30.13
N GLU A 297 -13.97 10.90 30.29
CA GLU A 297 -14.93 10.44 31.30
C GLU A 297 -15.25 8.96 31.11
N HIS A 298 -15.44 8.50 29.88
CA HIS A 298 -15.65 7.09 29.56
C HIS A 298 -14.42 6.24 29.92
N ILE A 299 -13.22 6.71 29.59
CA ILE A 299 -11.96 6.05 29.98
C ILE A 299 -11.85 5.89 31.51
N PHE A 300 -12.15 6.96 32.26
CA PHE A 300 -12.13 6.92 33.73
C PHE A 300 -13.23 6.04 34.32
N SER A 301 -14.42 6.04 33.71
CA SER A 301 -15.51 5.14 34.08
C SER A 301 -15.08 3.67 33.99
N VAL A 302 -14.41 3.30 32.89
CA VAL A 302 -13.86 1.94 32.69
C VAL A 302 -12.77 1.63 33.71
N LEU A 303 -11.86 2.56 33.99
CA LEU A 303 -10.85 2.41 35.05
C LEU A 303 -11.45 2.17 36.44
N ASN A 304 -12.61 2.79 36.71
CA ASN A 304 -13.37 2.67 37.96
C ASN A 304 -14.29 1.45 37.99
N GLY A 305 -14.33 0.67 36.91
CA GLY A 305 -14.96 -0.64 36.87
C GLY A 305 -16.35 -0.69 36.25
N SER A 306 -16.75 0.28 35.42
CA SER A 306 -18.04 0.23 34.71
C SER A 306 -18.19 -1.01 33.83
N ASP A 307 -17.07 -1.50 33.27
CA ASP A 307 -17.00 -2.69 32.42
C ASP A 307 -16.44 -3.91 33.18
N GLY A 308 -16.48 -3.87 34.51
CA GLY A 308 -15.89 -4.86 35.40
C GLY A 308 -14.54 -4.41 35.98
N LYS A 309 -14.17 -4.96 37.13
CA LYS A 309 -12.91 -4.59 37.81
C LYS A 309 -11.69 -5.05 37.00
N ILE A 310 -10.92 -4.10 36.51
CA ILE A 310 -9.61 -4.34 35.88
C ILE A 310 -8.59 -4.58 37.01
N ASN A 311 -8.39 -5.85 37.35
CA ASN A 311 -7.51 -6.26 38.45
C ASN A 311 -6.01 -6.23 38.06
N VAL A 312 -5.70 -6.27 36.76
CA VAL A 312 -4.32 -6.27 36.26
C VAL A 312 -3.78 -4.84 36.24
N ILE A 313 -2.77 -4.58 37.07
CA ILE A 313 -2.15 -3.25 37.23
C ILE A 313 -1.62 -2.71 35.90
N GLU A 314 -1.00 -3.55 35.08
CA GLU A 314 -0.48 -3.19 33.75
C GLU A 314 -1.58 -2.61 32.85
N TYR A 315 -2.77 -3.20 32.85
CA TYR A 315 -3.88 -2.74 32.03
C TYR A 315 -4.38 -1.37 32.52
N ARG A 316 -4.39 -1.17 33.85
CA ARG A 316 -4.71 0.14 34.43
C ARG A 316 -3.69 1.20 34.01
N LEU A 317 -2.39 0.87 34.00
CA LEU A 317 -1.33 1.79 33.54
C LEU A 317 -1.48 2.15 32.06
N ASN A 318 -1.78 1.19 31.19
CA ASN A 318 -1.99 1.43 29.76
C ASN A 318 -3.15 2.38 29.50
N ILE A 319 -4.25 2.26 30.26
CA ILE A 319 -5.40 3.16 30.13
C ILE A 319 -5.03 4.58 30.58
N ILE A 320 -4.27 4.74 31.66
CA ILE A 320 -3.79 6.05 32.11
C ILE A 320 -2.90 6.72 31.06
N GLN A 321 -2.12 5.96 30.29
CA GLN A 321 -1.29 6.53 29.21
C GLN A 321 -2.09 7.19 28.07
N VAL A 322 -3.38 6.85 27.89
CA VAL A 322 -4.24 7.54 26.91
C VAL A 322 -4.47 9.01 27.30
N THR A 323 -4.45 9.29 28.61
CA THR A 323 -4.80 10.61 29.16
C THR A 323 -3.64 11.62 29.20
N LYS A 324 -2.45 11.19 28.74
CA LYS A 324 -1.26 12.03 28.62
C LYS A 324 -1.05 12.45 27.17
#